data_AF-A0A060CKK5-F1
#
_entry.id   AF-A0A060CKK5-F1
#
_cell.length_a   1.000
_cell.length_b   1.000
_cell.length_c   1.000
_cell.angle_alpha   90.00
_cell.angle_beta   90.00
_cell.angle_gamma   90.00
#
_symmetry.space_group_name_H-M   'P 1'
#
loop_
_entity.id
_entity.type
_entity.pdbx_description
1 polymer ?
#
loop_
_entity_poly.entity_id
_entity_poly.type
_entity_poly.pdbx_seq_one_letter_code
_entity_poly.pdbx_strand_id
1 'polypeptide(L)'
;MFTSDGAAILEKCIIIYKIAASYDEAGLIALKAGIDTEIPVGSAFKNLKKYVKNGRLSEKLVDESVKRVLWLKFKRGLFEHPYVSESNKVYLTDFEKQNLNKKISDESIVLLKNKNYLLPLMKNMKVALIGPHANSLRYP
;
A
#
# COMPACT_ATOMS: atom_id res chain seq x y z
N MET A 1 9.91 -9.86 -5.01
CA MET A 1 9.03 -9.14 -5.93
C MET A 1 8.96 -7.71 -5.43
N PHE A 2 9.36 -6.74 -6.24
CA PHE A 2 9.20 -5.32 -5.92
C PHE A 2 8.08 -4.73 -6.77
N THR A 3 7.12 -4.06 -6.13
CA THR A 3 6.10 -3.28 -6.81
C THR A 3 6.43 -1.80 -6.68
N SER A 4 6.10 -1.01 -7.69
CA SER A 4 6.15 0.44 -7.56
C SER A 4 5.20 0.92 -6.46
N ASP A 5 5.41 2.13 -5.94
CA ASP A 5 4.36 2.85 -5.22
C ASP A 5 3.35 3.46 -6.22
N GLY A 6 2.23 3.97 -5.72
CA GLY A 6 1.16 4.58 -6.50
C GLY A 6 1.69 5.67 -7.43
N ALA A 7 1.52 5.45 -8.73
CA ALA A 7 1.95 6.36 -9.80
C ALA A 7 3.45 6.72 -9.79
N ALA A 8 4.30 5.96 -9.09
CA ALA A 8 5.72 6.29 -8.97
C ALA A 8 6.43 6.33 -10.34
N ILE A 9 6.16 5.37 -11.21
CA ILE A 9 6.78 5.30 -12.54
C ILE A 9 6.24 6.40 -13.47
N LEU A 10 4.94 6.71 -13.40
CA LEU A 10 4.32 7.74 -14.24
C LEU A 10 4.71 9.16 -13.78
N GLU A 11 4.40 9.49 -12.53
CA GLU A 11 4.51 10.85 -12.02
C GLU A 11 5.93 11.18 -11.58
N LYS A 12 6.56 10.30 -10.78
CA LYS A 12 7.86 10.63 -10.18
C LYS A 12 8.98 10.56 -11.21
N CYS A 13 9.01 9.53 -12.06
CA CYS A 13 10.09 9.41 -13.06
C CYS A 13 9.99 10.45 -14.19
N ILE A 14 8.78 10.87 -14.59
CA ILE A 14 8.59 11.77 -15.75
C ILE A 14 8.42 13.22 -15.31
N ILE A 15 7.56 13.50 -14.32
CA ILE A 15 7.14 14.86 -13.99
C ILE A 15 8.07 15.47 -12.93
N ILE A 16 8.29 14.75 -11.83
CA ILE A 16 9.03 15.29 -10.68
C ILE A 16 10.54 15.23 -10.91
N TYR A 17 11.08 14.02 -11.10
CA TYR A 17 12.52 13.81 -11.21
C TYR A 17 13.04 13.92 -12.65
N LYS A 18 12.15 13.83 -13.64
CA LYS A 18 12.47 14.00 -15.07
C LYS A 18 13.64 13.13 -15.55
N ILE A 19 13.69 11.89 -15.06
CA ILE A 19 14.73 10.90 -15.40
C ILE A 19 14.36 10.07 -16.64
N ALA A 20 13.13 10.20 -17.15
CA ALA A 20 12.64 9.54 -18.34
C ALA A 20 11.92 10.55 -19.23
N ALA A 21 12.15 10.49 -20.55
CA ALA A 21 11.50 11.37 -21.51
C ALA A 21 10.08 10.91 -21.88
N SER A 22 9.71 9.68 -21.54
CA SER A 22 8.40 9.10 -21.82
C SER A 22 8.05 8.02 -20.80
N TYR A 23 6.77 7.63 -20.78
CA TYR A 23 6.29 6.59 -19.87
C TYR A 23 6.84 5.20 -20.20
N ASP A 24 7.00 4.89 -21.49
CA ASP A 24 7.67 3.67 -21.95
C ASP A 24 9.14 3.62 -21.49
N GLU A 25 9.84 4.75 -21.55
CA GLU A 25 11.22 4.84 -21.07
C GLU A 25 11.31 4.75 -19.54
N ALA A 26 10.35 5.33 -18.82
CA ALA A 26 10.24 5.18 -17.37
C ALA A 26 10.06 3.71 -16.99
N GLY A 27 9.23 2.95 -17.74
CA GLY A 27 9.07 1.51 -17.57
C GLY A 27 10.35 0.72 -17.82
N LEU A 28 11.12 1.09 -18.86
CA LEU A 28 12.42 0.49 -19.14
C LEU A 28 13.41 0.71 -17.98
N ILE A 29 13.51 1.94 -17.48
CA ILE A 29 14.38 2.29 -16.34
C ILE A 29 13.94 1.51 -15.10
N ALA A 30 12.64 1.48 -14.80
CA ALA A 30 12.08 0.81 -13.64
C ALA A 30 12.35 -0.71 -13.66
N LEU A 31 12.13 -1.39 -14.79
CA LEU A 31 12.40 -2.82 -14.90
C LEU A 31 13.91 -3.11 -14.74
N LYS A 32 14.78 -2.29 -15.35
CA LYS A 32 16.24 -2.41 -15.19
C LYS A 32 16.68 -2.21 -13.74
N ALA A 33 15.98 -1.35 -13.00
CA ALA A 33 16.21 -1.13 -11.57
C ALA A 33 15.65 -2.26 -10.68
N GLY A 34 14.96 -3.25 -11.24
CA GLY A 34 14.43 -4.42 -10.51
C GLY A 34 12.99 -4.30 -10.04
N ILE A 35 12.22 -3.32 -10.55
CA ILE A 35 10.78 -3.25 -10.32
C ILE A 35 10.08 -4.31 -11.16
N ASP A 36 9.30 -5.18 -10.50
CA ASP A 36 8.64 -6.32 -11.12
C ASP A 36 7.20 -6.01 -11.55
N THR A 37 6.52 -5.11 -10.83
CA THR A 37 5.16 -4.66 -11.15
C THR A 37 4.97 -3.17 -10.94
N GLU A 38 4.05 -2.61 -11.71
CA GLU A 38 3.64 -1.22 -11.63
C GLU A 38 2.20 -1.12 -11.10
N ILE A 39 1.96 -0.14 -10.23
CA ILE A 39 0.62 0.22 -9.76
C ILE A 39 0.37 1.74 -9.91
N PRO A 40 -0.89 2.16 -10.10
CA PRO A 40 -2.08 1.31 -10.23
C PRO A 40 -2.37 0.85 -11.67
N VAL A 41 -1.76 1.47 -12.68
CA VAL A 41 -2.21 1.33 -14.08
C VAL A 41 -1.49 0.20 -14.85
N GLY A 42 -0.19 0.00 -14.63
CA GLY A 42 0.59 -1.02 -15.36
C GLY A 42 0.97 -0.67 -16.81
N SER A 43 0.73 0.56 -17.25
CA SER A 43 0.92 0.98 -18.64
C SER A 43 2.38 1.18 -19.05
N ALA A 44 3.31 1.48 -18.11
CA ALA A 44 4.73 1.65 -18.44
C ALA A 44 5.35 0.36 -18.99
N PHE A 45 4.83 -0.79 -18.56
CA PHE A 45 5.37 -2.10 -18.92
C PHE A 45 4.78 -2.66 -20.22
N LYS A 46 3.69 -2.05 -20.72
CA LYS A 46 2.94 -2.50 -21.91
C LYS A 46 3.81 -2.64 -23.16
N ASN A 47 4.79 -1.74 -23.33
CA ASN A 47 5.60 -1.65 -24.54
C ASN A 47 7.03 -2.19 -24.37
N LEU A 48 7.35 -2.86 -23.25
CA LEU A 48 8.70 -3.38 -22.99
C LEU A 48 9.21 -4.34 -24.05
N LYS A 49 8.32 -5.07 -24.73
CA LYS A 49 8.64 -5.94 -25.88
C LYS A 49 9.42 -5.20 -26.97
N LYS A 50 9.15 -3.91 -27.20
CA LYS A 50 9.90 -3.08 -28.17
C LYS A 50 11.36 -2.95 -27.76
N TYR A 51 11.62 -2.75 -26.47
CA TYR A 51 12.97 -2.62 -25.92
C TYR A 51 13.73 -3.94 -25.89
N VAL A 52 13.02 -5.08 -25.76
CA VAL A 52 13.65 -6.39 -25.93
C VAL A 52 14.08 -6.60 -27.39
N LYS A 53 13.15 -6.38 -28.33
CA LYS A 53 13.40 -6.57 -29.77
C LYS A 53 14.55 -5.71 -30.32
N ASN A 54 14.74 -4.50 -29.79
CA ASN A 54 15.82 -3.61 -30.21
C ASN A 54 17.08 -3.71 -29.35
N GLY A 55 17.17 -4.69 -28.45
CA GLY A 55 18.36 -4.97 -27.64
C GLY A 55 18.60 -4.00 -26.47
N ARG A 56 17.74 -3.00 -26.25
CA ARG A 56 17.86 -2.05 -25.12
C ARG A 56 17.48 -2.69 -23.78
N LEU A 57 16.79 -3.82 -23.78
CA LEU A 57 16.40 -4.59 -22.61
C LEU A 57 16.74 -6.07 -22.83
N SER A 58 17.45 -6.69 -21.88
CA SER A 58 17.69 -8.12 -21.91
C SER A 58 16.39 -8.87 -21.58
N GLU A 59 16.02 -9.85 -22.41
CA GLU A 59 14.88 -10.75 -22.13
C GLU A 59 15.04 -11.49 -20.80
N LYS A 60 16.28 -11.83 -20.42
CA LYS A 60 16.59 -12.44 -19.12
C LYS A 60 16.10 -11.60 -17.93
N LEU A 61 16.13 -10.27 -18.02
CA LEU A 61 15.61 -9.41 -16.94
C LEU A 61 14.09 -9.50 -16.83
N VAL A 62 13.40 -9.68 -17.97
CA VAL A 62 11.96 -9.93 -18.00
C VAL A 62 11.66 -11.29 -17.37
N ASP A 63 12.39 -12.33 -17.77
CA ASP A 63 12.22 -13.68 -17.23
C ASP A 63 12.41 -13.73 -15.72
N GLU A 64 13.42 -13.05 -15.19
CA GLU A 64 13.68 -12.97 -13.75
C GLU A 64 12.56 -12.22 -13.01
N SER A 65 12.01 -11.16 -13.61
CA SER A 65 10.85 -10.43 -13.05
C SER A 65 9.61 -11.33 -13.02
N VAL A 66 9.28 -11.96 -14.14
CA VAL A 66 8.15 -12.89 -14.27
C VAL A 66 8.30 -14.06 -13.29
N LYS A 67 9.50 -14.64 -13.17
CA LYS A 67 9.80 -15.71 -12.22
C LYS A 67 9.51 -15.32 -10.78
N ARG A 68 9.89 -14.10 -10.35
CA ARG A 68 9.58 -13.60 -9.00
C ARG A 68 8.08 -13.46 -8.76
N VAL A 69 7.33 -12.97 -9.75
CA VAL A 69 5.88 -12.83 -9.68
C VAL A 69 5.19 -14.20 -9.62
N LEU A 70 5.55 -15.12 -10.51
CA LEU A 70 5.00 -16.48 -10.54
C LEU A 70 5.34 -17.25 -9.26
N TRP A 71 6.59 -17.15 -8.78
CA TRP A 71 7.00 -17.76 -7.51
C TRP A 71 6.13 -17.30 -6.34
N LEU A 72 5.83 -15.99 -6.25
CA LEU A 72 4.95 -15.49 -5.20
C LEU A 72 3.53 -16.05 -5.34
N LYS A 73 3.00 -16.16 -6.56
CA LYS A 73 1.69 -16.75 -6.82
C LYS A 73 1.63 -18.22 -6.41
N PHE A 74 2.63 -19.02 -6.78
CA PHE A 74 2.76 -20.42 -6.33
C PHE A 74 2.89 -20.52 -4.81
N LYS A 75 3.75 -19.71 -4.19
CA LYS A 75 3.93 -19.69 -2.73
C LYS A 75 2.63 -19.36 -1.97
N ARG A 76 1.73 -18.59 -2.58
CA ARG A 76 0.42 -18.24 -2.04
C ARG A 76 -0.68 -19.26 -2.38
N GLY A 77 -0.35 -20.33 -3.11
CA GLY A 77 -1.31 -21.35 -3.54
C GLY A 77 -2.34 -20.82 -4.53
N LEU A 78 -2.04 -19.74 -5.26
CA LEU A 78 -3.01 -19.10 -6.17
C LEU A 78 -3.25 -19.89 -7.45
N PHE A 79 -2.43 -20.91 -7.75
CA PHE A 79 -2.67 -21.79 -8.88
C PHE A 79 -3.68 -22.90 -8.53
N GLU A 80 -3.69 -23.35 -7.28
CA GLU A 80 -4.61 -24.37 -6.77
C GLU A 80 -5.90 -23.75 -6.23
N HIS A 81 -5.79 -22.60 -5.54
CA HIS A 81 -6.88 -21.87 -4.90
C HIS A 81 -6.85 -20.39 -5.31
N PRO A 82 -7.22 -20.07 -6.56
CA PRO A 82 -7.09 -18.72 -7.11
C PRO A 82 -8.01 -17.70 -6.45
N TYR A 83 -9.09 -18.15 -5.80
CA TYR A 83 -10.13 -17.29 -5.22
C TYR A 83 -10.49 -17.74 -3.80
N VAL A 84 -11.02 -16.81 -3.01
CA VAL A 84 -11.64 -17.11 -1.72
C VAL A 84 -13.09 -17.54 -1.91
N SER A 85 -13.57 -18.45 -1.06
CA SER A 85 -15.00 -18.81 -1.04
C SER A 85 -15.85 -17.64 -0.57
N GLU A 86 -16.96 -17.36 -1.26
CA GLU A 86 -17.96 -16.37 -0.82
C GLU A 86 -18.65 -16.75 0.50
N SER A 87 -18.63 -18.04 0.87
CA SER A 87 -19.14 -18.51 2.15
C SER A 87 -18.22 -18.17 3.32
N ASN A 88 -16.94 -17.86 3.07
CA ASN A 88 -16.00 -17.37 4.06
C ASN A 88 -16.22 -15.86 4.30
N LYS A 89 -17.43 -15.50 4.75
CA LYS A 89 -17.73 -14.15 5.21
C LYS A 89 -16.88 -13.85 6.44
N VAL A 90 -15.71 -13.26 6.22
CA VAL A 90 -14.95 -12.63 7.30
C VAL A 90 -15.75 -11.41 7.74
N TYR A 91 -16.37 -11.49 8.91
CA TYR A 91 -17.00 -10.32 9.51
C TYR A 91 -15.92 -9.26 9.72
N LEU A 92 -16.05 -8.11 9.07
CA LEU A 92 -15.11 -7.00 9.23
C LEU A 92 -15.10 -6.45 10.66
N THR A 93 -16.19 -6.69 11.38
CA THR A 93 -16.40 -6.31 12.77
C THR A 93 -17.00 -7.49 13.53
N ASP A 94 -16.31 -7.92 14.59
CA ASP A 94 -16.82 -8.85 15.59
C ASP A 94 -16.32 -8.40 16.98
N PHE A 95 -16.84 -9.02 18.03
CA PHE A 95 -16.52 -8.65 19.41
C PHE A 95 -15.02 -8.74 19.72
N GLU A 96 -14.35 -9.77 19.20
CA GLU A 96 -12.92 -9.99 19.43
C GLU A 96 -12.08 -8.90 18.75
N LYS A 97 -12.38 -8.58 17.48
CA LYS A 97 -11.73 -7.51 16.73
C LYS A 97 -11.98 -6.14 17.35
N GLN A 98 -13.19 -5.89 17.87
CA GLN A 98 -13.51 -4.64 18.56
C GLN A 98 -12.71 -4.50 19.87
N ASN A 99 -12.62 -5.56 20.67
CA ASN A 99 -11.81 -5.54 21.88
C ASN A 99 -10.32 -5.34 21.58
N LEU A 100 -9.80 -5.99 20.53
CA LEU A 100 -8.42 -5.79 20.09
C LEU A 100 -8.20 -4.34 19.61
N ASN A 101 -9.12 -3.79 18.82
CA ASN A 101 -9.06 -2.40 18.36
C ASN A 101 -9.06 -1.43 19.56
N LYS A 102 -9.91 -1.66 20.55
CA LYS A 102 -9.93 -0.87 21.78
C LYS A 102 -8.58 -0.94 22.50
N LYS A 103 -8.02 -2.14 22.66
CA LYS A 103 -6.72 -2.33 23.31
C LYS A 103 -5.61 -1.56 22.58
N ILE A 104 -5.53 -1.69 21.26
CA ILE A 104 -4.57 -0.95 20.43
C ILE A 104 -4.75 0.56 20.62
N SER A 105 -6.00 1.05 20.64
CA SER A 105 -6.29 2.47 20.84
C SER A 105 -5.87 2.95 22.23
N ASP A 106 -6.21 2.21 23.29
CA ASP A 106 -5.84 2.53 24.68
C ASP A 106 -4.31 2.59 24.85
N GLU A 107 -3.56 1.71 24.18
CA GLU A 107 -2.09 1.64 24.23
C GLU A 107 -1.38 2.65 23.30
N SER A 108 -2.08 3.22 22.31
CA SER A 108 -1.51 4.18 21.35
C SER A 108 -1.66 5.64 21.76
N ILE A 109 -2.55 5.96 22.71
CA ILE A 109 -2.79 7.34 23.17
C ILE A 109 -1.63 7.81 24.04
N VAL A 110 -1.07 8.99 23.72
CA VAL A 110 0.06 9.58 24.45
C VAL A 110 -0.40 10.73 25.34
N LEU A 111 -0.15 10.63 26.64
CA LEU A 111 -0.36 11.71 27.60
C LEU A 111 0.85 12.66 27.63
N LEU A 112 0.79 13.76 26.88
CA LEU A 112 1.90 14.73 26.79
C LEU A 112 2.04 15.62 28.04
N LYS A 113 0.93 15.91 28.73
CA LYS A 113 0.91 16.83 29.88
C LYS A 113 -0.27 16.55 30.78
N ASN A 114 -0.01 16.45 32.08
CA ASN A 114 -1.04 16.32 33.12
C ASN A 114 -0.65 17.19 34.34
N LYS A 115 -1.00 18.48 34.30
CA LYS A 115 -0.71 19.38 35.43
C LYS A 115 -1.75 19.19 36.54
N ASN A 116 -1.30 19.25 37.79
CA ASN A 116 -2.14 19.19 38.98
C ASN A 116 -3.06 17.95 39.04
N TYR A 117 -2.62 16.84 38.46
CA TYR A 117 -3.40 15.58 38.43
C TYR A 117 -4.83 15.76 37.90
N LEU A 118 -5.01 16.59 36.86
CA LEU A 118 -6.31 16.85 36.26
C LEU A 118 -6.96 15.57 35.70
N LEU A 119 -6.15 14.67 35.14
CA LEU A 119 -6.59 13.34 34.69
C LEU A 119 -6.13 12.25 35.69
N PRO A 120 -6.93 11.19 35.91
CA PRO A 120 -8.23 10.89 35.26
C PRO A 120 -9.38 11.75 35.81
N LEU A 121 -10.36 12.05 34.96
CA LEU A 121 -11.56 12.78 35.37
C LEU A 121 -12.40 11.96 36.36
N MET A 122 -13.01 12.64 37.33
CA MET A 122 -13.95 11.99 38.25
C MET A 122 -15.24 11.59 37.54
N LYS A 123 -15.85 10.48 37.98
CA LYS A 123 -17.17 10.06 37.50
C LYS A 123 -18.19 11.17 37.78
N ASN A 124 -19.16 11.34 36.88
CA ASN A 124 -20.28 12.31 36.97
C ASN A 124 -19.91 13.80 36.87
N MET A 125 -18.70 14.13 36.41
CA MET A 125 -18.39 15.52 36.03
C MET A 125 -19.14 15.94 34.77
N LYS A 126 -19.56 17.21 34.71
CA LYS A 126 -20.04 17.82 33.47
C LYS A 126 -18.85 18.21 32.60
N VAL A 127 -18.81 17.71 31.37
CA VAL A 127 -17.73 17.95 30.41
C VAL A 127 -18.30 18.67 29.19
N ALA A 128 -17.70 19.79 28.81
CA ALA A 128 -17.97 20.43 27.53
C ALA A 128 -16.98 19.88 26.49
N LEU A 129 -17.49 19.20 25.46
CA LEU A 129 -16.68 18.70 24.34
C LEU A 129 -16.72 19.72 23.20
N ILE A 130 -15.59 20.39 22.95
CA ILE A 130 -15.49 21.50 21.99
C ILE A 130 -14.30 21.25 21.07
N GLY A 131 -14.49 21.48 19.77
CA GLY A 131 -13.43 21.42 18.76
C GLY A 131 -13.85 20.72 17.48
N PRO A 132 -13.10 20.90 16.37
CA PRO A 132 -13.48 20.40 15.05
C PRO A 132 -13.50 18.87 14.94
N HIS A 133 -12.82 18.17 15.85
CA HIS A 133 -12.76 16.69 15.88
C HIS A 133 -13.74 16.04 16.87
N ALA A 134 -14.52 16.83 17.61
CA ALA A 134 -15.40 16.33 18.66
C ALA A 134 -16.42 15.27 18.19
N ASN A 135 -16.88 15.37 16.95
CA ASN A 135 -17.81 14.42 16.34
C ASN A 135 -17.47 14.17 14.85
N SER A 136 -16.19 13.89 14.57
CA SER A 136 -15.70 13.62 13.22
C SER A 136 -15.01 12.25 13.16
N LEU A 137 -15.52 11.37 12.29
CA LEU A 137 -14.95 10.03 12.05
C LEU A 137 -13.72 10.06 11.12
N ARG A 138 -13.58 11.14 10.35
CA ARG A 138 -12.46 11.45 9.47
C ARG A 138 -12.48 12.94 9.27
N TYR A 139 -11.38 13.61 9.58
CA TYR A 139 -11.16 14.93 9.03
C TYR A 139 -10.70 14.78 7.57
N PRO A 140 -11.13 15.64 6.64
CA PRO A 140 -10.47 15.75 5.33
C PRO A 140 -8.99 16.12 5.48
#